data_AF-A0AAP3E5T3-F1
#
_entry.id   AF-A0AAP3E5T3-F1
#
_cell.length_a   1.000
_cell.length_b   1.000
_cell.length_c   1.000
_cell.angle_alpha   90.00
_cell.angle_beta   90.00
_cell.angle_gamma   90.00
#
_symmetry.space_group_name_H-M   'P 1'
#
loop_
_entity.id
_entity.type
_entity.pdbx_description
1 polymer ?
#
loop_
_entity_poly.entity_id
_entity_poly.type
_entity_poly.pdbx_seq_one_letter_code
_entity_poly.pdbx_strand_id
1 'polypeptide(L)'
;MASESVSTLILFIAAMLLAAAIAGTLVANVNDISNSIDTQSSNVQQQLDTDIEIISDAGSDAIYDNDTGNITLLVKNTGQETLANDGTGIDVLVDGRFVSSNNFEIEVVTGEVWRRGEVAEIIIEEPLESGEHRVVVDVGGDREVFEFYVP
;
A
#
# COMPACT_ATOMS: atom_id res chain seq x y z
N MET A 1 43.37 -55.72 5.75
CA MET A 1 41.94 -56.05 5.65
C MET A 1 41.11 -55.25 6.66
N ALA A 2 41.38 -55.25 7.97
CA ALA A 2 40.59 -54.48 8.95
C ALA A 2 40.77 -52.93 8.89
N SER A 3 41.94 -52.41 8.47
CA SER A 3 42.19 -50.95 8.42
C SER A 3 41.47 -50.24 7.27
N GLU A 4 41.23 -50.92 6.15
CA GLU A 4 40.43 -50.40 5.04
C GLU A 4 38.98 -50.18 5.47
N SER A 5 38.38 -51.16 6.15
CA SER A 5 36.99 -51.09 6.61
C SER A 5 36.75 -49.95 7.60
N VAL A 6 37.71 -49.66 8.49
CA VAL A 6 37.62 -48.53 9.43
C VAL A 6 37.66 -47.19 8.69
N SER A 7 38.50 -47.06 7.67
CA SER A 7 38.60 -45.83 6.88
C SER A 7 37.31 -45.56 6.09
N THR A 8 36.73 -46.59 5.46
CA THR A 8 35.45 -46.49 4.76
C THR A 8 34.31 -46.12 5.70
N LEU A 9 34.29 -46.67 6.93
CA LEU A 9 33.26 -46.35 7.93
C LEU A 9 33.34 -44.90 8.40
N ILE A 10 34.54 -44.37 8.62
CA ILE A 10 34.73 -42.96 8.97
C ILE A 10 34.25 -42.05 7.85
N LEU A 11 34.58 -42.36 6.59
CA LEU A 11 34.14 -41.59 5.43
C LEU A 11 32.61 -41.64 5.25
N PHE A 12 31.99 -42.80 5.51
CA PHE A 12 30.54 -42.94 5.47
C PHE A 12 29.84 -42.04 6.50
N ILE A 13 30.34 -42.03 7.74
CA ILE A 13 29.79 -41.16 8.80
C ILE A 13 30.00 -39.69 8.44
N ALA A 14 31.18 -39.31 7.97
CA ALA A 14 31.46 -37.93 7.55
C ALA A 14 30.51 -37.48 6.42
N ALA A 15 30.28 -38.34 5.42
CA ALA A 15 29.35 -38.06 4.33
C ALA A 15 27.89 -37.93 4.82
N MET A 16 27.46 -38.76 5.77
CA MET A 16 26.12 -38.65 6.36
C MET A 16 25.94 -37.34 7.13
N LEU A 17 26.93 -36.92 7.91
CA LEU A 17 26.89 -35.65 8.64
C LEU A 17 26.83 -34.46 7.69
N LEU A 18 27.63 -34.50 6.62
CA LEU A 18 27.61 -33.47 5.57
C LEU A 18 26.24 -33.44 4.88
N ALA A 19 25.70 -34.60 4.51
CA ALA A 19 24.38 -34.70 3.89
C ALA A 19 23.27 -34.16 4.81
N ALA A 20 23.33 -34.47 6.11
CA ALA A 20 22.39 -33.96 7.10
C ALA A 20 22.45 -32.43 7.24
N ALA A 21 23.67 -31.86 7.25
CA ALA A 21 23.85 -30.41 7.30
C ALA A 21 23.26 -29.71 6.07
N ILE A 22 23.54 -30.23 4.87
CA ILE A 22 23.00 -29.68 3.62
C ILE A 22 21.47 -29.78 3.61
N ALA A 23 20.92 -30.94 3.96
CA ALA A 23 19.47 -31.14 4.04
C ALA A 23 18.83 -30.15 5.03
N GLY A 24 19.44 -29.92 6.19
CA GLY A 24 19.00 -28.93 7.18
C GLY A 24 18.94 -27.51 6.60
N THR A 25 19.98 -27.08 5.90
CA THR A 25 20.00 -25.75 5.26
C THR A 25 18.97 -25.61 4.14
N LEU A 26 18.77 -26.66 3.34
CA LEU A 26 17.76 -26.63 2.27
C LEU A 26 16.35 -26.53 2.83
N VAL A 27 16.04 -27.26 3.91
CA VAL A 27 14.74 -27.17 4.59
C VAL A 27 14.52 -25.78 5.17
N ALA A 28 15.53 -25.20 5.83
CA ALA A 28 15.44 -23.84 6.35
C ALA A 28 15.15 -22.82 5.23
N ASN A 29 15.89 -22.89 4.13
CA ASN A 29 15.68 -22.00 2.98
C ASN A 29 14.29 -22.16 2.36
N VAL A 30 13.79 -23.39 2.24
CA VAL A 30 12.44 -23.63 1.71
C VAL A 30 11.39 -23.02 2.63
N ASN A 31 11.54 -23.15 3.96
CA ASN A 31 10.62 -22.53 4.90
C ASN A 31 10.64 -21.00 4.82
N ASP A 32 11.83 -20.40 4.70
CA ASP A 32 11.97 -18.95 4.55
C ASP A 32 11.32 -18.45 3.25
N ILE A 33 11.47 -19.18 2.15
CA ILE A 33 10.80 -18.90 0.88
C ILE A 33 9.29 -19.03 1.03
N SER A 34 8.79 -20.10 1.65
CA SER A 34 7.36 -20.32 1.89
C SER A 34 6.76 -19.16 2.69
N ASN A 35 7.38 -18.76 3.79
CA ASN A 35 6.93 -17.64 4.61
C ASN A 35 6.92 -16.31 3.82
N SER A 36 7.92 -16.11 2.96
CA SER A 36 8.00 -14.92 2.11
C SER A 36 6.89 -14.91 1.06
N ILE A 37 6.58 -16.07 0.46
CA ILE A 37 5.47 -16.22 -0.48
C ILE A 37 4.13 -15.96 0.20
N ASP A 38 3.92 -16.52 1.39
CA ASP A 38 2.67 -16.32 2.14
C ASP A 38 2.48 -14.83 2.48
N THR A 39 3.53 -14.16 2.92
CA THR A 39 3.53 -12.71 3.18
C THR A 39 3.24 -11.91 1.91
N GLN A 40 3.93 -12.22 0.82
CA GLN A 40 3.72 -11.54 -0.46
C GLN A 40 2.31 -11.76 -0.99
N SER A 41 1.77 -12.96 -0.83
CA SER A 41 0.40 -13.31 -1.24
C SER A 41 -0.64 -12.54 -0.42
N SER A 42 -0.41 -12.38 0.89
CA SER A 42 -1.28 -11.55 1.75
C SER A 42 -1.28 -10.09 1.31
N ASN A 43 -0.11 -9.51 1.02
CA ASN A 43 -0.01 -8.11 0.59
C ASN A 43 -0.67 -7.88 -0.77
N VAL A 44 -0.50 -8.81 -1.71
CA VAL A 44 -1.17 -8.72 -3.04
C VAL A 44 -2.68 -8.84 -2.88
N GLN A 45 -3.18 -9.69 -2.00
CA GLN A 45 -4.62 -9.77 -1.72
C GLN A 45 -5.15 -8.46 -1.16
N GLN A 46 -4.47 -7.86 -0.16
CA GLN A 46 -4.86 -6.54 0.37
C GLN A 46 -4.87 -5.46 -0.73
N GLN A 47 -3.87 -5.45 -1.61
CA GLN A 47 -3.85 -4.50 -2.73
C GLN A 47 -4.95 -4.75 -3.78
N LEU A 48 -5.41 -6.00 -3.95
CA LEU A 48 -6.54 -6.31 -4.82
C LEU A 48 -7.89 -6.00 -4.16
N ASP A 49 -7.95 -6.05 -2.83
CA ASP A 49 -9.12 -5.74 -2.04
C ASP A 49 -9.24 -4.24 -1.70
N THR A 50 -8.15 -3.48 -1.82
CA THR A 50 -8.13 -2.01 -1.72
C THR A 50 -8.27 -1.39 -3.10
N ASP A 51 -9.32 -0.61 -3.29
CA ASP A 51 -9.63 0.07 -4.55
C ASP A 51 -10.44 1.33 -4.17
N ILE A 52 -10.05 2.47 -4.73
CA ILE A 52 -10.67 3.78 -4.53
C ILE A 52 -10.96 4.45 -5.87
N GLU A 53 -11.98 5.32 -5.89
CA GLU A 53 -12.33 6.10 -7.07
C GLU A 53 -12.61 7.54 -6.68
N ILE A 54 -11.99 8.50 -7.36
CA ILE A 54 -12.29 9.92 -7.16
C ILE A 54 -13.55 10.26 -7.96
N ILE A 55 -14.61 10.64 -7.24
CA ILE A 55 -15.94 10.95 -7.82
C ILE A 55 -16.23 12.45 -7.92
N SER A 56 -15.24 13.27 -7.60
CA SER A 56 -15.29 14.73 -7.75
C SER A 56 -15.50 15.16 -9.20
N ASP A 57 -16.18 16.30 -9.42
CA ASP A 57 -16.34 16.92 -10.73
C ASP A 57 -15.30 18.03 -10.93
N ALA A 58 -14.39 17.85 -11.88
CA ALA A 58 -13.31 18.80 -12.19
C ALA A 58 -13.82 20.16 -12.70
N GLY A 59 -15.05 20.24 -13.20
CA GLY A 59 -15.68 21.50 -13.64
C GLY A 59 -16.42 22.24 -12.53
N SER A 60 -16.46 21.72 -11.31
CA SER A 60 -17.17 22.32 -10.19
C SER A 60 -16.27 23.29 -9.41
N ASP A 61 -16.82 24.44 -9.03
CA ASP A 61 -16.15 25.39 -8.12
C ASP A 61 -15.97 24.83 -6.69
N ALA A 62 -16.55 23.65 -6.40
CA ALA A 62 -16.43 22.99 -5.09
C ALA A 62 -15.07 22.31 -4.87
N ILE A 63 -14.24 22.19 -5.90
CA ILE A 63 -12.93 21.51 -5.81
C ILE A 63 -11.90 22.39 -5.10
N TYR A 64 -11.89 23.69 -5.39
CA TYR A 64 -10.92 24.61 -4.82
C TYR A 64 -11.61 25.85 -4.28
N ASP A 65 -11.43 26.10 -3.00
CA ASP A 65 -11.92 27.30 -2.34
C ASP A 65 -10.85 28.38 -2.36
N ASN A 66 -11.12 29.46 -3.11
CA ASN A 66 -10.21 30.61 -3.24
C ASN A 66 -10.07 31.44 -1.96
N ASP A 67 -11.03 31.36 -1.04
CA ASP A 67 -11.01 32.13 0.22
C ASP A 67 -10.15 31.42 1.27
N THR A 68 -10.21 30.08 1.33
CA THR A 68 -9.45 29.27 2.30
C THR A 68 -8.16 28.68 1.73
N GLY A 69 -8.05 28.50 0.42
CA GLY A 69 -6.94 27.82 -0.24
C GLY A 69 -7.01 26.29 -0.09
N ASN A 70 -8.19 25.75 0.18
CA ASN A 70 -8.39 24.33 0.41
C ASN A 70 -8.83 23.61 -0.87
N ILE A 71 -8.30 22.40 -1.07
CA ILE A 71 -8.73 21.49 -2.13
C ILE A 71 -9.62 20.42 -1.50
N THR A 72 -10.80 20.19 -2.06
CA THR A 72 -11.77 19.21 -1.54
C THR A 72 -12.02 18.13 -2.59
N LEU A 73 -11.72 16.87 -2.25
CA LEU A 73 -11.93 15.71 -3.10
C LEU A 73 -12.86 14.69 -2.47
N LEU A 74 -13.83 14.22 -3.24
CA LEU A 74 -14.72 13.14 -2.85
C LEU A 74 -14.13 11.82 -3.38
N VAL A 75 -13.74 10.95 -2.46
CA VAL A 75 -13.11 9.67 -2.75
C VAL A 75 -13.99 8.55 -2.24
N LYS A 76 -14.42 7.68 -3.15
CA LYS A 76 -15.26 6.53 -2.86
C LYS A 76 -14.41 5.29 -2.69
N ASN A 77 -14.70 4.49 -1.67
CA ASN A 77 -14.11 3.15 -1.55
C ASN A 77 -14.89 2.17 -2.45
N THR A 78 -14.23 1.65 -3.48
CA THR A 78 -14.76 0.66 -4.44
C THR A 78 -14.34 -0.77 -4.10
N GLY A 79 -13.27 -0.90 -3.30
CA GLY A 79 -12.68 -2.13 -2.79
C GLY A 79 -13.53 -2.86 -1.74
N GLN A 80 -13.02 -4.00 -1.27
CA GLN A 80 -13.62 -4.80 -0.20
C GLN A 80 -13.06 -4.46 1.19
N GLU A 81 -11.86 -3.89 1.26
CA GLU A 81 -11.23 -3.49 2.51
C GLU A 81 -11.90 -2.25 3.11
N THR A 82 -11.92 -2.17 4.44
CA THR A 82 -12.37 -0.96 5.16
C THR A 82 -11.16 -0.07 5.38
N LEU A 83 -11.21 1.15 4.87
CA LEU A 83 -10.09 2.08 4.90
C LEU A 83 -10.10 2.89 6.21
N ALA A 84 -8.90 3.24 6.67
CA ALA A 84 -8.73 4.12 7.82
C ALA A 84 -9.06 5.57 7.42
N ASN A 85 -9.75 6.30 8.29
CA ASN A 85 -10.08 7.71 8.11
C ASN A 85 -9.20 8.64 8.95
N ASP A 86 -8.14 8.12 9.56
CA ASP A 86 -7.18 8.90 10.36
C ASP A 86 -5.93 9.32 9.58
N GLY A 87 -5.93 9.10 8.25
CA GLY A 87 -4.80 9.36 7.36
C GLY A 87 -3.75 8.25 7.32
N THR A 88 -3.90 7.16 8.09
CA THR A 88 -2.94 6.06 8.07
C THR A 88 -3.01 5.30 6.74
N GLY A 89 -1.86 5.19 6.06
CA GLY A 89 -1.75 4.44 4.81
C GLY A 89 -2.30 5.18 3.59
N ILE A 90 -2.43 6.50 3.69
CA ILE A 90 -2.92 7.39 2.64
C ILE A 90 -1.82 8.42 2.35
N ASP A 91 -1.36 8.43 1.11
CA ASP A 91 -0.41 9.42 0.61
C ASP A 91 -1.12 10.36 -0.37
N VAL A 92 -1.01 11.66 -0.13
CA VAL A 92 -1.58 12.69 -0.98
C VAL A 92 -0.44 13.50 -1.61
N LEU A 93 -0.52 13.71 -2.93
CA LEU A 93 0.42 14.55 -3.66
C LEU A 93 -0.31 15.63 -4.43
N VAL A 94 0.17 16.86 -4.34
CA VAL A 94 -0.31 18.02 -5.10
C VAL A 94 0.82 18.48 -6.01
N ASP A 95 0.60 18.47 -7.33
CA ASP A 95 1.61 18.79 -8.35
C ASP A 95 2.93 18.02 -8.19
N GLY A 96 2.85 16.79 -7.69
CA GLY A 96 4.00 15.92 -7.43
C GLY A 96 4.75 16.22 -6.13
N ARG A 97 4.23 17.11 -5.28
CA ARG A 97 4.75 17.37 -3.93
C ARG A 97 3.91 16.61 -2.91
N PHE A 98 4.59 15.88 -2.03
CA PHE A 98 3.94 15.16 -0.94
C PHE A 98 3.35 16.14 0.08
N VAL A 99 2.08 15.91 0.45
CA VAL A 99 1.37 16.66 1.49
C VAL A 99 1.50 15.91 2.81
N SER A 100 1.96 16.59 3.85
CA SER A 100 2.06 15.99 5.18
C SER A 100 0.67 15.66 5.74
N SER A 101 0.57 14.61 6.55
CA SER A 101 -0.66 14.21 7.27
C SER A 101 -1.27 15.27 8.20
N ASN A 102 -0.59 16.39 8.43
CA ASN A 102 -1.12 17.51 9.22
C ASN A 102 -1.78 18.58 8.34
N ASN A 103 -1.60 18.49 7.02
CA ASN A 103 -2.11 19.44 6.03
C ASN A 103 -3.21 18.82 5.17
N PHE A 104 -3.76 17.68 5.60
CA PHE A 104 -5.00 17.16 5.04
C PHE A 104 -5.83 16.46 6.13
N GLU A 105 -7.14 16.50 5.96
CA GLU A 105 -8.13 15.84 6.81
C GLU A 105 -9.00 14.93 5.95
N ILE A 106 -9.51 13.86 6.55
CA ILE A 106 -10.40 12.91 5.89
C ILE A 106 -11.67 12.77 6.73
N GLU A 107 -12.80 13.14 6.14
CA GLU A 107 -14.12 13.02 6.75
C GLU A 107 -14.99 12.05 5.96
N VAL A 108 -15.51 11.00 6.61
CA VAL A 108 -16.44 10.08 5.94
C VAL A 108 -17.83 10.72 5.90
N VAL A 109 -18.33 11.00 4.70
CA VAL A 109 -19.56 11.79 4.51
C VAL A 109 -20.83 10.95 4.37
N THR A 110 -20.71 9.69 3.95
CA THR A 110 -21.88 8.80 3.76
C THR A 110 -22.10 7.78 4.89
N GLY A 111 -21.19 7.71 5.87
CA GLY A 111 -21.21 6.74 6.97
C GLY A 111 -20.25 7.07 8.11
N GLU A 112 -20.09 6.15 9.07
CA GLU A 112 -19.19 6.34 10.23
C GLU A 112 -17.75 5.84 9.99
N VAL A 113 -17.58 4.94 9.02
CA VAL A 113 -16.31 4.29 8.69
C VAL A 113 -16.24 4.14 7.17
N TRP A 114 -15.06 4.29 6.59
CA TRP A 114 -14.85 4.26 5.15
C TRP A 114 -14.87 2.83 4.57
N ARG A 115 -16.04 2.20 4.64
CA ARG A 115 -16.31 0.86 4.09
C ARG A 115 -16.54 0.92 2.59
N ARG A 116 -16.58 -0.26 1.96
CA ARG A 116 -17.01 -0.41 0.57
C ARG A 116 -18.30 0.35 0.28
N GLY A 117 -18.25 1.20 -0.73
CA GLY A 117 -19.35 2.02 -1.21
C GLY A 117 -19.48 3.38 -0.53
N GLU A 118 -18.79 3.58 0.60
CA GLU A 118 -18.79 4.85 1.33
C GLU A 118 -17.85 5.86 0.68
N VAL A 119 -18.18 7.13 0.83
CA VAL A 119 -17.42 8.27 0.31
C VAL A 119 -16.81 9.02 1.48
N ALA A 120 -15.53 9.35 1.34
CA ALA A 120 -14.82 10.27 2.20
C ALA A 120 -14.51 11.56 1.44
N GLU A 121 -14.60 12.67 2.15
CA GLU A 121 -14.11 13.96 1.73
C GLU A 121 -12.67 14.12 2.23
N ILE A 122 -11.74 14.36 1.30
CA ILE A 122 -10.35 14.66 1.59
C ILE A 122 -10.16 16.15 1.40
N ILE A 123 -9.91 16.86 2.49
CA ILE A 123 -9.69 18.31 2.52
C ILE A 123 -8.19 18.54 2.66
N ILE A 124 -7.59 19.19 1.67
CA ILE A 124 -6.15 19.42 1.58
C ILE A 124 -5.88 20.92 1.74
N GLU A 125 -5.07 21.27 2.71
CA GLU A 125 -4.65 22.65 3.00
C GLU A 125 -3.37 22.99 2.21
N GLU A 126 -3.49 23.19 0.90
CA GLU A 126 -2.37 23.62 0.04
C GLU A 126 -2.86 24.71 -0.93
N PRO A 127 -2.44 25.99 -0.72
CA PRO A 127 -2.85 27.07 -1.60
C PRO A 127 -2.24 26.92 -3.00
N LEU A 128 -3.06 27.10 -4.02
CA LEU A 128 -2.70 26.97 -5.43
C LEU A 128 -2.71 28.32 -6.16
N GLU A 129 -1.91 28.42 -7.21
CA GLU A 129 -1.98 29.54 -8.15
C GLU A 129 -3.10 29.28 -9.19
N SER A 130 -3.42 30.26 -10.04
CA SER A 130 -4.33 30.02 -11.17
C SER A 130 -3.61 29.16 -12.21
N GLY A 131 -4.27 28.11 -12.70
CA GLY A 131 -3.67 27.15 -13.62
C GLY A 131 -4.26 25.73 -13.55
N GLU A 132 -3.63 24.82 -14.29
CA GLU A 132 -3.93 23.38 -14.21
C GLU A 132 -3.15 22.76 -13.05
N HIS A 133 -3.85 22.01 -12.22
CA HIS A 133 -3.30 21.32 -11.06
C HIS A 133 -3.67 19.84 -11.07
N ARG A 134 -2.81 19.04 -10.45
CA ARG A 134 -3.04 17.60 -10.32
C ARG A 134 -2.87 17.14 -8.88
N VAL A 135 -3.90 16.48 -8.38
CA VAL A 135 -3.85 15.77 -7.10
C VAL A 135 -3.77 14.28 -7.35
N VAL A 136 -2.92 13.61 -6.59
CA VAL A 136 -2.80 12.16 -6.58
C VAL A 136 -3.12 11.69 -5.17
N VAL A 137 -4.03 10.74 -5.06
CA VAL A 137 -4.38 10.07 -3.81
C VAL A 137 -3.98 8.60 -3.95
N ASP A 138 -3.15 8.12 -3.04
CA ASP A 138 -2.66 6.74 -3.00
C ASP A 138 -3.08 6.10 -1.68
N VAL A 139 -3.87 5.04 -1.73
CA VAL A 139 -4.39 4.35 -0.54
C VAL A 139 -4.07 2.88 -0.66
N GLY A 140 -3.24 2.36 0.26
CA GLY A 140 -2.89 0.93 0.26
C GLY A 140 -2.26 0.43 -1.04
N GLY A 141 -1.72 1.32 -1.88
CA GLY A 141 -1.12 1.00 -3.17
C GLY A 141 -2.08 1.07 -4.36
N ASP A 142 -3.33 1.50 -4.16
CA ASP A 142 -4.22 1.93 -5.24
C ASP A 142 -4.13 3.45 -5.42
N ARG A 143 -3.93 3.90 -6.66
CA ARG A 143 -3.56 5.29 -6.97
C ARG A 143 -4.53 5.91 -7.95
N GLU A 144 -5.19 6.96 -7.46
CA GLU A 144 -6.10 7.78 -8.24
C GLU A 144 -5.52 9.15 -8.52
N VAL A 145 -5.82 9.66 -9.72
CA VAL A 145 -5.31 10.93 -10.22
C VAL A 145 -6.48 11.81 -10.59
N PHE A 146 -6.48 13.03 -10.06
CA PHE A 146 -7.48 14.04 -10.35
C PHE A 146 -6.84 15.31 -10.88
N GLU A 147 -7.28 15.75 -12.05
CA GLU A 147 -6.81 16.97 -12.71
C GLU A 147 -7.94 17.98 -12.75
N PHE A 148 -7.65 19.22 -12.36
CA PHE A 148 -8.61 20.31 -12.34
C PHE A 148 -7.95 21.64 -12.65
N TYR A 149 -8.77 22.65 -12.93
CA TYR A 149 -8.31 23.99 -13.26
C TYR A 149 -8.75 24.97 -12.18
N VAL A 150 -7.80 25.76 -11.67
CA VAL A 150 -8.05 26.87 -10.75
C VAL A 150 -8.14 28.17 -11.57
N PRO A 151 -9.27 28.90 -11.52
CA PRO A 151 -9.48 30.12 -12.29
C PRO A 151 -8.61 31.30 -11.88
#